data_AF-A0AAU5NRN2-F1
#
_entry.id   AF-A0AAU5NRN2-F1
#
_cell.length_a   1.000
_cell.length_b   1.000
_cell.length_c   1.000
_cell.angle_alpha   90.00
_cell.angle_beta   90.00
_cell.angle_gamma   90.00
#
_symmetry.space_group_name_H-M   'P 1'
#
loop_
_entity.id
_entity.type
_entity.pdbx_description
1 polymer ?
#
loop_
_entity_poly.entity_id
_entity_poly.type
_entity_poly.pdbx_seq_one_letter_code
_entity_poly.pdbx_strand_id
1 'polypeptide(L)'
;MERHAGTKATGIADGVLECSDGSRVPYDRLLLATGGRARRLPYAAGHDHVHTLRGLGDVPALRADLESGGPLLVIGAGPLGLEVAASARSKGIGVTVLESGAEPLRRSLPAPLRRAVLRLHRSHGTRVHTGVTLTGLAPRGGALVATARDGRSRQAHTVLVACGIRSDAELAARAGLAVGDGIVVDATGASRDRSRTCVTPPARARLFDR
;
A
#
# COMPACT_ATOMS: atom_id res chain seq x y z
N MET A 1 21.77 -7.04 -22.04
CA MET A 1 20.90 -6.33 -21.09
C MET A 1 21.64 -6.29 -19.77
N GLU A 2 22.07 -5.12 -19.35
CA GLU A 2 22.77 -4.91 -18.07
C GLU A 2 21.73 -4.75 -16.94
N ARG A 3 22.03 -5.29 -15.75
CA ARG A 3 21.10 -5.28 -14.60
C ARG A 3 21.83 -4.81 -13.33
N HIS A 4 21.37 -3.68 -12.78
CA HIS A 4 21.88 -3.11 -11.53
C HIS A 4 20.90 -3.42 -10.38
N ALA A 5 20.93 -4.63 -9.84
CA ALA A 5 20.07 -5.02 -8.72
C ALA A 5 20.66 -4.54 -7.37
N GLY A 6 19.80 -4.11 -6.44
CA GLY A 6 20.24 -3.57 -5.15
C GLY A 6 20.70 -2.11 -5.19
N THR A 7 20.86 -1.53 -6.37
CA THR A 7 21.22 -0.12 -6.57
C THR A 7 19.97 0.76 -6.66
N LYS A 8 19.92 1.85 -5.90
CA LYS A 8 18.81 2.81 -5.91
C LYS A 8 19.14 4.01 -6.79
N ALA A 9 18.24 4.38 -7.69
CA ALA A 9 18.31 5.67 -8.38
C ALA A 9 18.05 6.83 -7.40
N THR A 10 18.95 7.80 -7.38
CA THR A 10 18.97 8.95 -6.46
C THR A 10 18.69 10.27 -7.16
N GLY A 11 19.13 10.43 -8.41
CA GLY A 11 18.99 11.65 -9.21
C GLY A 11 18.80 11.39 -10.70
N ILE A 12 18.29 12.38 -11.41
CA ILE A 12 18.17 12.42 -12.87
C ILE A 12 18.63 13.81 -13.31
N ALA A 13 19.69 13.89 -14.11
CA ALA A 13 20.23 15.15 -14.62
C ALA A 13 20.91 14.93 -15.98
N ASP A 14 20.66 15.82 -16.94
CA ASP A 14 21.37 15.90 -18.23
C ASP A 14 21.50 14.56 -19.00
N GLY A 15 20.42 13.75 -19.04
CA GLY A 15 20.43 12.45 -19.71
C GLY A 15 21.19 11.35 -18.97
N VAL A 16 21.48 11.57 -17.68
CA VAL A 16 22.18 10.63 -16.81
C VAL A 16 21.32 10.30 -15.59
N LEU A 17 21.25 9.02 -15.25
CA LEU A 17 20.70 8.51 -14.00
C LEU A 17 21.81 8.40 -12.97
N GLU A 18 21.62 9.00 -11.81
CA GLU A 18 22.54 8.92 -10.68
C GLU A 18 22.08 7.84 -9.70
N CYS A 19 23.03 7.05 -9.19
CA CYS A 19 22.77 5.88 -8.38
C CYS A 19 23.40 5.99 -6.99
N SER A 20 22.85 5.24 -6.03
CA SER A 20 23.30 5.21 -4.64
C SER A 20 24.70 4.63 -4.42
N ASP A 21 25.19 3.85 -5.37
CA ASP A 21 26.57 3.30 -5.38
C ASP A 21 27.58 4.26 -6.05
N GLY A 22 27.15 5.47 -6.41
CA GLY A 22 27.97 6.47 -7.09
C GLY A 22 28.05 6.29 -8.61
N SER A 23 27.46 5.22 -9.16
CA SER A 23 27.42 5.04 -10.62
C SER A 23 26.55 6.10 -11.30
N ARG A 24 26.92 6.41 -12.54
CA ARG A 24 26.24 7.36 -13.43
C ARG A 24 25.92 6.62 -14.72
N VAL A 25 24.64 6.47 -15.04
CA VAL A 25 24.18 5.68 -16.18
C VAL A 25 23.56 6.62 -17.23
N PRO A 26 24.24 6.88 -18.36
CA PRO A 26 23.66 7.65 -19.46
C PRO A 26 22.45 6.92 -20.07
N TYR A 27 21.46 7.67 -20.53
CA TYR A 27 20.28 7.12 -21.19
C TYR A 27 19.78 8.00 -22.35
N ASP A 28 19.27 7.37 -23.41
CA ASP A 28 18.51 8.06 -24.47
C ASP A 28 17.01 8.14 -24.16
N ARG A 29 16.52 7.21 -23.33
CA ARG A 29 15.14 7.08 -22.85
C ARG A 29 15.17 6.57 -21.42
N LEU A 30 14.31 7.12 -20.57
CA LEU A 30 14.18 6.70 -19.19
C LEU A 30 12.76 6.21 -18.91
N LEU A 31 12.61 5.00 -18.38
CA LEU A 31 11.34 4.48 -17.88
C LEU A 31 11.34 4.50 -16.35
N LEU A 32 10.53 5.37 -15.75
CA LEU A 32 10.32 5.39 -14.31
C LEU A 32 9.27 4.35 -13.94
N ALA A 33 9.74 3.19 -13.50
CA ALA A 33 8.93 2.08 -12.99
C ALA A 33 9.06 1.90 -11.48
N THR A 34 9.11 3.01 -10.74
CA THR A 34 9.37 3.05 -9.29
C THR A 34 8.21 2.52 -8.45
N GLY A 35 7.03 2.33 -9.04
CA GLY A 35 5.88 1.76 -8.34
C GLY A 35 5.38 2.67 -7.22
N GLY A 36 5.20 2.09 -6.04
CA GLY A 36 4.67 2.79 -4.88
C GLY A 36 4.83 1.99 -3.60
N ARG A 37 4.72 2.68 -2.47
CA ARG A 37 4.82 2.13 -1.11
C ARG A 37 3.46 2.01 -0.45
N ALA A 38 3.31 1.03 0.43
CA ALA A 38 2.12 0.92 1.28
C ALA A 38 1.95 2.21 2.10
N ARG A 39 0.71 2.71 2.19
CA ARG A 39 0.39 3.86 3.03
C ARG A 39 0.60 3.47 4.49
N ARG A 40 1.29 4.33 5.24
CA ARG A 40 1.49 4.19 6.68
C ARG A 40 0.51 5.10 7.41
N LEU A 41 0.07 4.67 8.58
CA LEU A 41 -0.80 5.44 9.47
C LEU A 41 0.07 5.98 10.61
N PRO A 42 0.12 7.30 10.86
CA PRO A 42 1.02 7.87 11.87
C PRO A 42 0.87 7.23 13.25
N TYR A 43 -0.37 6.98 13.68
CA TYR A 43 -0.66 6.35 14.98
C TYR A 43 -0.29 4.86 15.06
N ALA A 44 0.07 4.22 13.94
CA ALA A 44 0.46 2.82 13.89
C ALA A 44 1.98 2.64 13.67
N ALA A 45 2.71 3.74 13.49
CA ALA A 45 4.14 3.70 13.20
C ALA A 45 4.96 3.35 14.46
N GLY A 46 5.99 2.52 14.30
CA GLY A 46 6.96 2.22 15.36
C GLY A 46 6.50 1.18 16.39
N HIS A 47 5.35 0.55 16.20
CA HIS A 47 4.90 -0.55 17.05
C HIS A 47 5.33 -1.90 16.48
N ASP A 48 5.79 -2.79 17.36
CA ASP A 48 5.94 -4.21 17.05
C ASP A 48 4.57 -4.81 16.66
N HIS A 49 4.61 -5.88 15.86
CA HIS A 49 3.43 -6.57 15.35
C HIS A 49 2.49 -5.74 14.44
N VAL A 50 2.93 -4.54 14.02
CA VAL A 50 2.26 -3.75 12.98
C VAL A 50 2.99 -3.90 11.65
N HIS A 51 2.26 -4.40 10.65
CA HIS A 51 2.79 -4.71 9.34
C HIS A 51 2.13 -3.89 8.24
N THR A 52 2.87 -3.68 7.16
CA THR A 52 2.34 -3.38 5.83
C THR A 52 2.75 -4.51 4.90
N LEU A 53 2.05 -4.69 3.78
CA LEU A 53 2.39 -5.70 2.78
C LEU A 53 2.45 -5.06 1.39
N ARG A 54 3.65 -5.00 0.80
CA ARG A 54 3.88 -4.46 -0.55
C ARG A 54 4.88 -5.28 -1.36
N GLY A 55 5.98 -5.70 -0.76
CA GLY A 55 7.04 -6.48 -1.39
C GLY A 55 7.26 -7.81 -0.70
N LEU A 56 8.06 -8.68 -1.34
CA LEU A 56 8.40 -10.01 -0.79
C LEU A 56 9.11 -9.91 0.58
N GLY A 57 9.88 -8.84 0.81
CA GLY A 57 10.55 -8.59 2.09
C GLY A 57 9.61 -8.36 3.27
N ASP A 58 8.34 -7.99 3.02
CA ASP A 58 7.35 -7.79 4.09
C ASP A 58 6.76 -9.12 4.60
N VAL A 59 6.83 -10.18 3.79
CA VAL A 59 6.14 -11.45 4.04
C VAL A 59 6.70 -12.21 5.26
N PRO A 60 8.02 -12.35 5.46
CA PRO A 60 8.55 -13.17 6.54
C PRO A 60 8.10 -12.70 7.93
N ALA A 61 8.18 -11.40 8.20
CA ALA A 61 7.80 -10.83 9.50
C ALA A 61 6.29 -10.95 9.76
N LEU A 62 5.46 -10.63 8.76
CA LEU A 62 4.01 -10.80 8.87
C LEU A 62 3.63 -12.28 9.08
N ARG A 63 4.28 -13.20 8.36
CA ARG A 63 4.04 -14.64 8.51
C ARG A 63 4.38 -15.12 9.92
N ALA A 64 5.57 -14.76 10.42
CA ALA A 64 6.01 -15.17 11.74
C ALA A 64 5.04 -14.72 12.84
N ASP A 65 4.52 -13.50 12.75
CA ASP A 65 3.54 -12.98 13.71
C ASP A 65 2.15 -13.61 13.60
N LEU A 66 1.76 -14.04 12.41
CA LEU A 66 0.53 -14.80 12.22
C LEU A 66 0.66 -16.23 12.74
N GLU A 67 1.86 -16.82 12.66
CA GLU A 67 2.16 -18.18 13.11
C GLU A 67 2.39 -18.27 14.63
N SER A 68 2.85 -17.18 15.27
CA SER A 68 2.93 -17.10 16.74
C SER A 68 1.56 -17.04 17.43
N GLY A 69 0.50 -16.79 16.65
CA GLY A 69 -0.89 -16.95 17.07
C GLY A 69 -1.58 -15.65 17.46
N GLY A 70 -2.80 -15.78 17.97
CA GLY A 70 -3.65 -14.64 18.34
C GLY A 70 -4.41 -14.01 17.17
N PRO A 71 -5.29 -13.03 17.45
CA PRO A 71 -6.15 -12.44 16.43
C PRO A 71 -5.44 -11.39 15.57
N LEU A 72 -5.75 -11.38 14.28
CA LEU A 72 -5.34 -10.39 13.30
C LEU A 72 -6.38 -9.26 13.19
N LEU A 73 -5.92 -8.02 13.26
CA LEU A 73 -6.67 -6.82 12.89
C LEU A 73 -6.17 -6.28 11.54
N VAL A 74 -7.04 -6.20 10.55
CA VAL A 74 -6.74 -5.57 9.26
C VAL A 74 -7.38 -4.18 9.22
N ILE A 75 -6.60 -3.16 8.92
CA ILE A 75 -7.05 -1.77 8.74
C ILE A 75 -7.13 -1.49 7.24
N GLY A 76 -8.35 -1.48 6.71
CA GLY A 76 -8.68 -1.28 5.30
C GLY A 76 -9.30 -2.53 4.66
N ALA A 77 -10.49 -2.39 4.09
CA ALA A 77 -11.21 -3.44 3.37
C ALA A 77 -11.11 -3.27 1.85
N GLY A 78 -9.90 -2.96 1.37
CA GLY A 78 -9.53 -3.06 -0.04
C GLY A 78 -9.21 -4.51 -0.45
N PRO A 79 -8.82 -4.74 -1.73
CA PRO A 79 -8.53 -6.09 -2.24
C PRO A 79 -7.49 -6.82 -1.38
N LEU A 80 -6.31 -6.22 -1.18
CA LEU A 80 -5.23 -6.79 -0.38
C LEU A 80 -5.67 -7.12 1.05
N GLY A 81 -6.37 -6.20 1.73
CA GLY A 81 -6.80 -6.41 3.11
C GLY A 81 -7.77 -7.59 3.24
N LEU A 82 -8.68 -7.74 2.28
CA LEU A 82 -9.62 -8.85 2.24
C LEU A 82 -8.94 -10.16 1.83
N GLU A 83 -8.03 -10.17 0.86
CA GLU A 83 -7.26 -11.36 0.47
C GLU A 83 -6.43 -11.91 1.64
N VAL A 84 -5.74 -11.04 2.38
CA VAL A 84 -4.99 -11.45 3.58
C VAL A 84 -5.95 -11.92 4.67
N ALA A 85 -7.09 -11.24 4.88
CA ALA A 85 -8.09 -11.68 5.84
C ALA A 85 -8.64 -13.08 5.52
N ALA A 86 -8.91 -13.40 4.25
CA ALA A 86 -9.33 -14.72 3.82
C ALA A 86 -8.23 -15.77 4.07
N SER A 87 -6.98 -15.44 3.69
CA SER A 87 -5.82 -16.33 3.87
C SER A 87 -5.51 -16.63 5.34
N ALA A 88 -5.69 -15.65 6.22
CA ALA A 88 -5.57 -15.84 7.67
C ALA A 88 -6.73 -16.69 8.21
N ARG A 89 -7.97 -16.46 7.75
CA ARG A 89 -9.12 -17.29 8.14
C ARG A 89 -8.96 -18.75 7.72
N SER A 90 -8.42 -19.04 6.53
CA SER A 90 -8.17 -20.42 6.08
C SER A 90 -7.10 -21.14 6.93
N LYS A 91 -6.30 -20.38 7.69
CA LYS A 91 -5.34 -20.88 8.68
C LYS A 91 -5.91 -20.93 10.10
N GLY A 92 -7.21 -20.70 10.29
CA GLY A 92 -7.88 -20.73 11.60
C GLY A 92 -7.72 -19.45 12.44
N ILE A 93 -6.99 -18.44 11.97
CA ILE A 93 -6.71 -17.21 12.71
C ILE A 93 -7.99 -16.38 12.86
N GLY A 94 -8.25 -15.84 14.05
CA GLY A 94 -9.35 -14.90 14.27
C GLY A 94 -9.09 -13.57 13.57
N VAL A 95 -9.96 -13.14 12.64
CA VAL A 95 -9.72 -11.91 11.85
C VAL A 95 -10.83 -10.88 12.07
N THR A 96 -10.42 -9.65 12.35
CA THR A 96 -11.29 -8.47 12.32
C THR A 96 -10.78 -7.50 11.25
N VAL A 97 -11.65 -7.01 10.38
CA VAL A 97 -11.35 -6.01 9.36
C VAL A 97 -12.09 -4.73 9.71
N LEU A 98 -11.38 -3.61 9.76
CA LEU A 98 -11.95 -2.29 9.98
C LEU A 98 -11.80 -1.45 8.71
N GLU A 99 -12.91 -0.91 8.21
CA GLU A 99 -12.97 -0.03 7.05
C GLU A 99 -13.56 1.31 7.48
N SER A 100 -12.89 2.41 7.13
CA SER A 100 -13.36 3.76 7.46
C SER A 100 -14.53 4.19 6.57
N GLY A 101 -14.59 3.71 5.33
CA GLY A 101 -15.71 3.91 4.43
C GLY A 101 -16.95 3.11 4.84
N ALA A 102 -18.11 3.51 4.30
CA ALA A 102 -19.38 2.85 4.58
C ALA A 102 -19.47 1.41 4.05
N GLU A 103 -18.66 1.06 3.04
CA GLU A 103 -18.67 -0.24 2.38
C GLU A 103 -17.23 -0.66 2.01
N PRO A 104 -16.91 -1.96 1.96
CA PRO A 104 -15.63 -2.45 1.46
C PRO A 104 -15.52 -2.25 -0.06
N LEU A 105 -14.29 -2.33 -0.61
CA LEU A 105 -14.02 -2.40 -2.06
C LEU A 105 -14.66 -1.29 -2.93
N ARG A 106 -15.03 -0.13 -2.37
CA ARG A 106 -15.73 0.97 -3.08
C ARG A 106 -15.03 1.44 -4.35
N ARG A 107 -13.70 1.37 -4.37
CA ARG A 107 -12.85 1.82 -5.49
C ARG A 107 -12.62 0.72 -6.54
N SER A 108 -13.00 -0.51 -6.24
CA SER A 108 -12.58 -1.69 -7.00
C SER A 108 -13.73 -2.45 -7.65
N LEU A 109 -14.93 -2.43 -7.06
CA LEU A 109 -16.06 -3.22 -7.53
C LEU A 109 -17.40 -2.45 -7.51
N PRO A 110 -18.35 -2.78 -8.40
CA PRO A 110 -19.73 -2.30 -8.33
C PRO A 110 -20.47 -2.88 -7.10
N ALA A 111 -21.52 -2.18 -6.66
CA ALA A 111 -22.26 -2.50 -5.41
C ALA A 111 -22.71 -3.96 -5.26
N PRO A 112 -23.29 -4.63 -6.29
CA PRO A 112 -23.72 -6.03 -6.14
C PRO A 112 -22.57 -6.98 -5.78
N LEU A 113 -21.40 -6.80 -6.41
CA LEU A 113 -20.21 -7.61 -6.15
C LEU A 113 -19.62 -7.32 -4.76
N ARG A 114 -19.61 -6.06 -4.33
CA ARG A 114 -19.16 -5.67 -2.98
C ARG A 114 -19.97 -6.39 -1.89
N ARG A 115 -21.29 -6.45 -2.04
CA ARG A 115 -22.17 -7.19 -1.11
C ARG A 115 -21.91 -8.69 -1.12
N ALA A 116 -21.70 -9.27 -2.30
CA ALA A 116 -21.40 -10.70 -2.43
C ALA A 116 -20.08 -11.06 -1.73
N VAL A 117 -19.01 -10.27 -1.95
CA VAL A 117 -17.71 -10.47 -1.30
C VAL A 117 -17.80 -10.29 0.21
N LEU A 118 -18.51 -9.26 0.69
CA LEU A 118 -18.70 -9.05 2.13
C LEU A 118 -19.42 -10.23 2.79
N ARG A 119 -20.47 -10.76 2.16
CA ARG A 119 -21.20 -11.94 2.65
C ARG A 119 -20.28 -13.16 2.69
N LEU A 120 -19.47 -13.36 1.67
CA LEU A 120 -18.50 -14.47 1.62
C LEU A 120 -17.47 -14.37 2.75
N HIS A 121 -16.92 -13.20 3.02
CA HIS A 121 -16.01 -13.01 4.15
C HIS A 121 -16.66 -13.33 5.50
N ARG A 122 -17.90 -12.85 5.69
CA ARG A 122 -18.65 -13.10 6.93
C ARG A 122 -19.00 -14.57 7.10
N SER A 123 -19.37 -15.27 6.03
CA SER A 123 -19.65 -16.71 6.09
C SER A 123 -18.43 -17.55 6.44
N HIS A 124 -17.21 -17.06 6.15
CA HIS A 124 -15.95 -17.68 6.57
C HIS A 124 -15.44 -17.18 7.94
N GLY A 125 -16.25 -16.41 8.67
CA GLY A 125 -15.95 -15.97 10.03
C GLY A 125 -15.08 -14.71 10.13
N THR A 126 -14.82 -13.99 9.03
CA THR A 126 -14.18 -12.67 9.11
C THR A 126 -15.17 -11.65 9.70
N ARG A 127 -14.78 -10.95 10.78
CA ARG A 127 -15.58 -9.85 11.34
C ARG A 127 -15.26 -8.55 10.61
N VAL A 128 -16.11 -8.14 9.66
CA VAL A 128 -15.91 -6.90 8.89
C VAL A 128 -16.81 -5.79 9.43
N HIS A 129 -16.19 -4.73 9.93
CA HIS A 129 -16.84 -3.50 10.40
C HIS A 129 -16.51 -2.34 9.45
N THR A 130 -17.55 -1.66 8.96
CA THR A 130 -17.45 -0.47 8.11
C THR A 130 -17.83 0.78 8.88
N GLY A 131 -17.47 1.96 8.37
CA GLY A 131 -17.67 3.23 9.05
C GLY A 131 -16.81 3.40 10.31
N VAL A 132 -15.75 2.59 10.48
CA VAL A 132 -14.88 2.62 11.65
C VAL A 132 -13.61 3.40 11.34
N THR A 133 -13.48 4.59 11.91
CA THR A 133 -12.26 5.39 11.82
C THR A 133 -11.44 5.20 13.08
N LEU A 134 -10.24 4.63 12.94
CA LEU A 134 -9.27 4.55 14.04
C LEU A 134 -8.56 5.89 14.26
N THR A 135 -8.28 6.19 15.52
CA THR A 135 -7.56 7.39 15.97
C THR A 135 -6.27 7.07 16.71
N GLY A 136 -6.11 5.84 17.20
CA GLY A 136 -4.94 5.43 17.95
C GLY A 136 -4.68 3.93 17.89
N LEU A 137 -3.43 3.56 18.12
CA LEU A 137 -2.98 2.21 18.38
C LEU A 137 -1.97 2.29 19.53
N ALA A 138 -2.05 1.38 20.50
CA ALA A 138 -1.10 1.34 21.61
C ALA A 138 -0.92 -0.08 22.12
N PRO A 139 0.29 -0.45 22.59
CA PRO A 139 0.50 -1.71 23.28
C PRO A 139 -0.18 -1.70 24.65
N ARG A 140 -0.83 -2.81 25.02
CA ARG A 140 -1.45 -3.02 26.33
C ARG A 140 -1.49 -4.51 26.64
N GLY A 141 -0.80 -4.93 27.70
CA GLY A 141 -0.85 -6.31 28.20
C GLY A 141 -0.43 -7.36 27.18
N GLY A 142 0.63 -7.10 26.41
CA GLY A 142 1.15 -8.04 25.39
C GLY A 142 0.34 -8.08 24.09
N ALA A 143 -0.59 -7.14 23.89
CA ALA A 143 -1.34 -7.00 22.64
C ALA A 143 -1.39 -5.54 22.18
N LEU A 144 -1.83 -5.31 20.95
CA LEU A 144 -2.14 -4.00 20.44
C LEU A 144 -3.63 -3.69 20.65
N VAL A 145 -3.93 -2.47 21.10
CA VAL A 145 -5.29 -1.96 21.26
C VAL A 145 -5.50 -0.81 20.29
N ALA A 146 -6.36 -1.04 19.29
CA ALA A 146 -6.78 -0.03 18.34
C ALA A 146 -8.00 0.71 18.88
N THR A 147 -7.92 2.04 18.94
CA THR A 147 -9.00 2.91 19.43
C THR A 147 -9.70 3.58 18.25
N ALA A 148 -11.01 3.42 18.17
CA ALA A 148 -11.85 4.09 17.20
C ALA A 148 -12.30 5.47 17.69
N ARG A 149 -12.63 6.35 16.74
CA ARG A 149 -13.13 7.71 17.00
C ARG A 149 -14.41 7.71 17.84
N ASP A 150 -15.21 6.65 17.76
CA ASP A 150 -16.44 6.47 18.56
C ASP A 150 -16.17 5.92 19.98
N GLY A 151 -14.90 5.84 20.39
CA GLY A 151 -14.49 5.37 21.71
C GLY A 151 -14.37 3.86 21.84
N ARG A 152 -14.84 3.08 20.86
CA ARG A 152 -14.71 1.62 20.90
C ARG A 152 -13.26 1.20 20.69
N SER A 153 -12.87 0.09 21.31
CA SER A 153 -11.53 -0.48 21.14
C SER A 153 -11.58 -1.89 20.56
N ARG A 154 -10.49 -2.30 19.90
CA ARG A 154 -10.26 -3.65 19.38
C ARG A 154 -8.86 -4.10 19.75
N GLN A 155 -8.76 -5.24 20.40
CA GLN A 155 -7.49 -5.85 20.74
C GLN A 155 -7.07 -6.84 19.65
N ALA A 156 -5.79 -6.83 19.30
CA ALA A 156 -5.18 -7.73 18.33
C ALA A 156 -3.76 -8.07 18.72
N HIS A 157 -3.32 -9.27 18.34
CA HIS A 157 -1.90 -9.62 18.44
C HIS A 157 -1.15 -8.98 17.27
N THR A 158 -1.63 -9.21 16.05
CA THR A 158 -1.04 -8.69 14.82
C THR A 158 -1.96 -7.65 14.18
N VAL A 159 -1.39 -6.57 13.65
CA VAL A 159 -2.11 -5.55 12.89
C VAL A 159 -1.52 -5.46 11.47
N LEU A 160 -2.39 -5.53 10.46
CA LEU A 160 -2.04 -5.24 9.07
C LEU A 160 -2.64 -3.91 8.63
N VAL A 161 -1.81 -2.97 8.24
CA VAL A 161 -2.22 -1.71 7.59
C VAL A 161 -2.36 -1.95 6.08
N ALA A 162 -3.60 -2.03 5.60
CA ALA A 162 -3.97 -2.27 4.20
C ALA A 162 -4.77 -1.08 3.61
N CYS A 163 -4.37 0.15 3.94
CA CYS A 163 -5.07 1.40 3.58
C CYS A 163 -4.72 1.96 2.19
N GLY A 164 -4.18 1.12 1.30
CA GLY A 164 -3.80 1.49 -0.07
C GLY A 164 -2.32 1.89 -0.22
N ILE A 165 -2.00 2.44 -1.39
CA ILE A 165 -0.62 2.70 -1.84
C ILE A 165 -0.44 4.21 -2.10
N ARG A 166 0.78 4.70 -1.90
CA ARG A 166 1.26 6.02 -2.33
C ARG A 166 2.32 5.80 -3.42
N SER A 167 2.20 6.51 -4.54
CA SER A 167 3.17 6.40 -5.64
C SER A 167 4.56 6.91 -5.22
N ASP A 168 5.60 6.23 -5.70
CA ASP A 168 6.99 6.57 -5.44
C ASP A 168 7.49 7.57 -6.49
N ALA A 169 6.98 8.81 -6.37
CA ALA A 169 7.20 9.86 -7.34
C ALA A 169 8.29 10.87 -6.92
N GLU A 170 9.00 10.66 -5.80
CA GLU A 170 9.95 11.64 -5.30
C GLU A 170 11.14 11.86 -6.24
N LEU A 171 11.60 10.81 -6.94
CA LEU A 171 12.69 10.94 -7.93
C LEU A 171 12.25 11.85 -9.10
N ALA A 172 11.05 11.61 -9.62
CA ALA A 172 10.46 12.41 -10.69
C ALA A 172 10.25 13.87 -10.26
N ALA A 173 9.74 14.10 -9.05
CA ALA A 173 9.53 15.44 -8.52
C ALA A 173 10.86 16.22 -8.39
N ARG A 174 11.92 15.58 -7.88
CA ARG A 174 13.26 16.21 -7.80
C ARG A 174 13.85 16.50 -9.18
N ALA A 175 13.52 15.68 -10.18
CA ALA A 175 13.91 15.88 -11.57
C ALA A 175 13.05 16.94 -12.31
N GLY A 176 12.14 17.65 -11.61
CA GLY A 176 11.30 18.68 -12.21
C GLY A 176 10.09 18.17 -13.00
N LEU A 177 9.78 16.86 -12.95
CA LEU A 177 8.59 16.32 -13.60
C LEU A 177 7.31 16.69 -12.83
N ALA A 178 6.21 16.87 -13.55
CA ALA A 178 4.91 17.13 -12.96
C ALA A 178 4.42 15.91 -12.15
N VAL A 179 4.10 16.12 -10.88
CA VAL A 179 3.66 15.08 -9.94
C VAL A 179 2.38 15.52 -9.21
N GLY A 180 1.43 14.60 -9.08
CA GLY A 180 0.24 14.69 -8.23
C GLY A 180 0.15 13.47 -7.30
N ASP A 181 -0.95 12.72 -7.35
CA ASP A 181 -1.06 11.38 -6.72
C ASP A 181 -0.39 10.30 -7.60
N GLY A 182 0.85 10.57 -8.02
CA GLY A 182 1.59 9.86 -9.07
C GLY A 182 2.22 10.81 -10.09
N ILE A 183 3.13 10.29 -10.92
CA ILE A 183 3.75 11.08 -12.00
C ILE A 183 2.69 11.32 -13.08
N VAL A 184 2.61 12.57 -13.56
CA VAL A 184 1.66 12.99 -14.58
C VAL A 184 2.20 12.64 -15.95
N VAL A 185 1.42 11.90 -16.71
CA VAL A 185 1.77 11.43 -18.06
C VAL A 185 0.60 11.60 -19.01
N ASP A 186 0.91 11.64 -20.30
CA ASP A 186 -0.08 11.60 -21.37
C ASP A 186 -0.67 10.18 -21.58
N ALA A 187 -1.51 10.02 -22.60
CA ALA A 187 -2.15 8.75 -22.92
C ALA A 187 -1.17 7.64 -23.36
N THR A 188 0.06 7.99 -23.74
CA THR A 188 1.13 7.06 -24.10
C THR A 188 2.05 6.73 -22.93
N GLY A 189 1.86 7.37 -21.77
CA GLY A 189 2.70 7.21 -20.59
C GLY A 189 3.95 8.09 -20.60
N ALA A 190 4.05 9.06 -21.51
CA ALA A 190 5.17 10.00 -21.58
C ALA A 190 4.94 11.23 -20.68
N SER A 191 5.99 11.71 -20.03
CA SER A 191 5.98 13.01 -19.34
C SER A 191 6.14 14.16 -20.35
N ARG A 192 5.75 15.39 -19.97
CA ARG A 192 5.85 16.58 -20.84
C ARG A 192 7.27 17.11 -21.07
N ASP A 193 8.29 16.50 -20.47
CA ASP A 193 9.66 17.00 -20.57
C ASP A 193 10.39 16.51 -21.85
N ARG A 194 11.30 17.35 -22.36
CA ARG A 194 12.14 17.11 -23.54
C ARG A 194 13.03 15.87 -23.42
N SER A 195 13.25 15.35 -22.20
CA SER A 195 14.08 14.19 -21.89
C SER A 195 13.48 12.82 -22.24
N ARG A 196 12.25 12.76 -22.80
CA ARG A 196 11.58 11.50 -23.23
C ARG A 196 11.53 10.44 -22.12
N THR A 197 11.02 10.84 -20.96
CA THR A 197 10.78 9.95 -19.82
C THR A 197 9.38 9.32 -19.92
N CYS A 198 9.32 7.98 -19.86
CA CYS A 198 8.07 7.22 -19.76
C CYS A 198 7.85 6.76 -18.31
N VAL A 199 6.61 6.48 -17.90
CA VAL A 199 6.30 6.04 -16.52
C VAL A 199 5.30 4.88 -16.52
N THR A 200 5.51 3.88 -15.65
CA THR A 200 4.56 2.79 -15.43
C THR A 200 3.69 2.98 -14.17
N PRO A 201 2.54 2.26 -14.04
CA PRO A 201 1.66 2.33 -12.88
C PRO A 201 2.38 2.15 -11.53
N PRO A 202 2.01 2.90 -10.47
CA PRO A 202 0.90 3.85 -10.38
C PRO A 202 1.29 5.28 -10.81
N ALA A 203 1.40 5.50 -12.11
CA ALA A 203 1.33 6.80 -12.77
C ALA A 203 -0.14 7.19 -13.00
N ARG A 204 -0.42 8.48 -13.05
CA ARG A 204 -1.77 8.98 -13.38
C ARG A 204 -1.74 9.57 -14.78
N ALA A 205 -2.37 8.87 -15.72
CA ALA A 205 -2.64 9.43 -17.04
C ALA A 205 -3.66 10.57 -16.89
N ARG A 206 -3.30 11.76 -17.34
CA ARG A 206 -4.27 12.80 -17.66
C ARG A 206 -4.16 13.01 -19.17
N LEU A 207 -5.25 12.78 -19.88
CA LEU A 207 -5.38 13.32 -21.23
C LEU A 207 -5.16 14.82 -21.10
N PHE A 208 -4.17 15.34 -21.81
CA PHE A 208 -4.05 16.77 -21.94
C PHE A 208 -5.29 17.24 -22.67
N ASP A 209 -6.11 18.06 -22.01
CA ASP A 209 -7.09 18.87 -22.74
C ASP A 209 -6.31 19.66 -23.78
N ARG A 210 -6.78 19.55 -25.03
CA ARG A 210 -6.23 20.29 -26.17
C ARG A 210 -6.51 21.77 -26.01
#